data_AF-A0A9J6E0S6-F1
#
_entry.id   AF-A0A9J6E0S6-F1
#
_cell.length_a   1.000
_cell.length_b   1.000
_cell.length_c   1.000
_cell.angle_alpha   90.00
_cell.angle_beta   90.00
_cell.angle_gamma   90.00
#
_symmetry.space_group_name_H-M   'P 1'
#
loop_
_entity.id
_entity.type
_entity.pdbx_description
1 polymer ?
#
loop_
_entity_poly.entity_id
_entity_poly.type
_entity_poly.pdbx_seq_one_letter_code
_entity_poly.pdbx_strand_id
1 'polypeptide(L)'
;MALNPKPELKEYFSNDLLKKMAFFPHVFKRKRFLQIFWMLHVAPSPHTSSGPPTRGSKIRDVVTYIDCKCREHFNAGPKICVDESTVGFKGRVSFKCYNPQKPTKWGMRVYALADCQTGYISASEPYHGSTTNDSLCRPKLPFTCRIVLHLLENVEQATRGSGYHLYTDRFYTSPMLAEELLSHSILLTGTVMTNRKQMPQQLEKR
;
A
#
# COMPACT_ATOMS: atom_id res chain seq x y z
N MET A 1 -16.88 -3.47 14.42
CA MET A 1 -16.54 -4.78 13.82
C MET A 1 -15.06 -5.07 13.96
N ALA A 2 -14.15 -4.13 13.66
CA ALA A 2 -12.70 -4.33 13.87
C ALA A 2 -12.29 -4.60 15.33
N LEU A 3 -12.86 -3.87 16.30
CA LEU A 3 -12.52 -4.02 17.73
C LEU A 3 -13.00 -5.34 18.37
N ASN A 4 -14.02 -5.98 17.80
CA ASN A 4 -14.57 -7.24 18.29
C ASN A 4 -14.94 -8.11 17.08
N PRO A 5 -13.95 -8.78 16.47
CA PRO A 5 -14.14 -9.52 15.24
C PRO A 5 -15.01 -10.76 15.48
N LYS A 6 -16.02 -10.95 14.63
CA LYS A 6 -16.81 -12.18 14.55
C LYS A 6 -16.44 -12.99 13.30
N PRO A 7 -16.50 -14.33 13.34
CA PRO A 7 -16.22 -15.19 12.19
C PRO A 7 -17.06 -14.84 10.96
N GLU A 8 -18.35 -14.54 11.16
CA GLU A 8 -19.29 -14.24 10.08
C GLU A 8 -20.02 -12.91 10.30
N LEU A 9 -20.29 -12.20 9.20
CA LEU A 9 -20.89 -10.86 9.23
C LEU A 9 -22.31 -10.83 9.83
N LYS A 10 -23.05 -11.94 9.73
CA LYS A 10 -24.40 -12.06 10.31
C LYS A 10 -24.39 -12.16 11.84
N GLU A 11 -23.29 -12.59 12.46
CA GLU A 11 -23.20 -12.78 13.91
C GLU A 11 -23.26 -11.48 14.68
N TYR A 12 -22.81 -10.37 14.08
CA TYR A 12 -22.96 -9.04 14.66
C TYR A 12 -24.43 -8.65 14.92
N PHE A 13 -25.37 -9.31 14.24
CA PHE A 13 -26.81 -9.10 14.37
C PHE A 13 -27.51 -10.32 15.01
N SER A 14 -26.77 -11.15 15.75
CA SER A 14 -27.34 -12.30 16.44
C SER A 14 -28.27 -11.87 17.58
N ASN A 15 -29.37 -12.61 17.76
CA ASN A 15 -30.28 -12.47 18.91
C ASN A 15 -29.96 -13.46 20.04
N ASP A 16 -28.99 -14.36 19.83
CA ASP A 16 -28.50 -15.28 20.87
C ASP A 16 -27.92 -14.49 22.03
N LEU A 17 -28.43 -14.74 23.24
CA LEU A 17 -28.09 -13.99 24.46
C LEU A 17 -26.57 -13.88 24.67
N LEU A 18 -25.83 -14.96 24.41
CA LEU A 18 -24.37 -15.02 24.63
C LEU A 18 -23.56 -14.29 23.56
N LYS A 19 -24.15 -14.05 22.38
CA LYS A 19 -23.50 -13.42 21.22
C LYS A 19 -24.08 -12.04 20.89
N LYS A 20 -25.12 -11.63 21.60
CA LYS A 20 -25.89 -10.42 21.32
C LYS A 20 -25.02 -9.19 21.52
N MET A 21 -24.90 -8.41 20.45
CA MET A 21 -24.24 -7.11 20.49
C MET A 21 -25.31 -6.04 20.29
N ALA A 22 -25.69 -5.33 21.35
CA ALA A 22 -26.80 -4.37 21.29
C ALA A 22 -26.59 -3.25 20.26
N PHE A 23 -25.33 -2.85 20.03
CA PHE A 23 -24.96 -1.75 19.15
C PHE A 23 -25.42 -1.95 17.68
N PHE A 24 -25.11 -3.09 17.05
CA PHE A 24 -25.36 -3.23 15.60
C PHE A 24 -26.85 -3.27 15.21
N PRO A 25 -27.72 -4.06 15.87
CA PRO A 25 -29.15 -4.07 15.59
C PRO A 25 -29.83 -2.73 15.87
N HIS A 26 -29.26 -1.93 16.80
CA HIS A 26 -29.76 -0.59 17.11
C HIS A 26 -29.44 0.41 15.98
N VAL A 27 -28.28 0.29 15.33
CA VAL A 27 -27.87 1.19 14.24
C VAL A 27 -28.45 0.77 12.88
N PHE A 28 -28.40 -0.52 12.54
CA PHE A 28 -28.92 -1.05 11.27
C PHE A 28 -29.72 -2.35 11.46
N LYS A 29 -30.81 -2.50 10.69
CA LYS A 29 -31.41 -3.83 10.49
C LYS A 29 -30.46 -4.70 9.68
N ARG A 30 -30.25 -5.96 10.11
CA ARG A 30 -29.36 -6.94 9.44
C ARG A 30 -29.53 -6.99 7.91
N LYS A 31 -30.78 -7.10 7.44
CA LYS A 31 -31.09 -7.18 6.00
C LYS A 31 -30.60 -5.95 5.24
N ARG A 32 -30.83 -4.75 5.79
CA ARG A 32 -30.43 -3.49 5.16
C ARG A 32 -28.91 -3.35 5.10
N PHE A 33 -28.22 -3.69 6.19
CA PHE A 33 -26.76 -3.66 6.22
C PHE A 33 -26.15 -4.59 5.16
N LEU A 34 -26.61 -5.83 5.06
CA LEU A 34 -26.11 -6.78 4.06
C LEU A 34 -26.40 -6.32 2.63
N GLN A 35 -27.56 -5.72 2.37
CA GLN A 35 -27.87 -5.16 1.05
C GLN A 35 -26.87 -4.08 0.65
N ILE A 36 -26.59 -3.12 1.54
CA ILE A 36 -25.60 -2.06 1.29
C ILE A 36 -24.21 -2.65 1.09
N PHE A 37 -23.81 -3.59 1.96
CA PHE A 37 -22.50 -4.23 1.89
C PHE A 37 -22.23 -4.91 0.54
N TRP A 38 -23.22 -5.63 0.00
CA TRP A 38 -23.06 -6.34 -1.28
C TRP A 38 -23.23 -5.46 -2.52
N MET A 39 -23.91 -4.32 -2.39
CA MET A 39 -24.20 -3.40 -3.51
C MET A 39 -23.33 -2.12 -3.47
N LEU A 40 -22.29 -2.07 -2.64
CA LEU A 40 -21.41 -0.90 -2.56
C LEU A 40 -20.54 -0.80 -3.83
N HIS A 41 -20.74 0.28 -4.57
CA HIS A 41 -19.90 0.67 -5.71
C HIS A 41 -19.35 2.08 -5.47
N VAL A 42 -18.06 2.27 -5.77
CA VAL A 42 -17.37 3.55 -5.57
C VAL A 42 -16.84 4.17 -6.87
N ALA A 43 -17.18 3.54 -8.00
CA ALA A 43 -16.89 4.05 -9.33
C ALA A 43 -18.10 3.75 -10.23
N PRO A 44 -18.38 4.60 -11.23
CA PRO A 44 -19.41 4.33 -12.21
C PRO A 44 -19.06 3.07 -13.03
N SER A 45 -20.07 2.49 -13.67
CA SER A 45 -19.90 1.26 -14.44
C SER A 45 -18.79 1.44 -15.51
N PRO A 46 -17.88 0.48 -15.69
CA PRO A 46 -16.75 0.59 -16.62
C PRO A 46 -17.15 0.85 -18.09
N HIS A 47 -18.44 0.69 -18.43
CA HIS A 47 -19.00 1.05 -19.74
C HIS A 47 -19.14 2.56 -19.97
N THR A 48 -18.96 3.39 -18.94
CA THR A 48 -19.11 4.86 -19.00
C THR A 48 -17.78 5.61 -19.06
N SER A 49 -16.66 4.92 -18.84
CA SER A 49 -15.32 5.52 -18.86
C SER A 49 -14.67 5.42 -20.24
N SER A 50 -14.15 6.54 -20.74
CA SER A 50 -13.39 6.61 -22.00
C SER A 50 -12.00 5.96 -21.84
N GLY A 51 -11.88 4.68 -22.22
CA GLY A 51 -10.61 3.94 -22.29
C GLY A 51 -10.70 2.50 -21.76
N PRO A 52 -9.72 1.63 -22.06
CA PRO A 52 -9.69 0.27 -21.55
C PRO A 52 -9.58 0.28 -20.01
N PRO A 53 -10.40 -0.51 -19.29
CA PRO A 53 -10.40 -0.50 -17.83
C PRO A 53 -9.09 -1.07 -17.28
N THR A 54 -8.40 -0.28 -16.45
CA THR A 54 -7.21 -0.76 -15.72
C THR A 54 -7.61 -1.64 -14.53
N ARG A 55 -6.68 -2.49 -14.07
CA ARG A 55 -6.90 -3.48 -13.00
C ARG A 55 -7.32 -2.87 -11.64
N GLY A 56 -7.12 -1.55 -11.45
CA GLY A 56 -7.52 -0.79 -10.25
C GLY A 56 -8.62 0.26 -10.47
N SER A 57 -9.14 0.40 -11.69
CA SER A 57 -10.06 1.49 -12.07
C SER A 57 -11.29 1.63 -11.15
N LYS A 58 -11.83 0.52 -10.65
CA LYS A 58 -13.03 0.49 -9.79
C LYS A 58 -12.86 1.12 -8.41
N ILE A 59 -11.63 1.26 -7.92
CA ILE A 59 -11.33 1.80 -6.59
C ILE A 59 -10.37 2.98 -6.63
N ARG A 60 -9.83 3.29 -7.82
CA ARG A 60 -8.77 4.29 -8.01
C ARG A 60 -9.13 5.61 -7.34
N ASP A 61 -10.31 6.14 -7.62
CA ASP A 61 -10.69 7.47 -7.15
C ASP A 61 -10.76 7.54 -5.61
N VAL A 62 -11.24 6.48 -4.96
CA VAL A 62 -11.26 6.38 -3.48
C VAL A 62 -9.84 6.23 -2.92
N VAL A 63 -9.02 5.37 -3.52
CA VAL A 63 -7.64 5.18 -3.08
C VAL A 63 -6.84 6.47 -3.22
N THR A 64 -6.92 7.13 -4.37
CA THR A 64 -6.29 8.42 -4.63
C THR A 64 -6.80 9.49 -3.67
N TYR A 65 -8.10 9.54 -3.40
CA TYR A 65 -8.66 10.47 -2.42
C TYR A 65 -8.09 10.27 -1.02
N ILE A 66 -8.03 9.02 -0.54
CA ILE A 66 -7.46 8.69 0.77
C ILE A 66 -5.98 9.05 0.81
N ASP A 67 -5.21 8.65 -0.20
CA ASP A 67 -3.76 8.93 -0.28
C ASP A 67 -3.47 10.44 -0.27
N CYS A 68 -4.23 11.22 -1.05
CA CYS A 68 -4.15 12.69 -1.03
C CYS A 68 -4.47 13.26 0.34
N LYS A 69 -5.51 12.77 1.01
CA LYS A 69 -5.89 13.24 2.35
C LYS A 69 -4.85 12.88 3.42
N CYS A 70 -4.20 11.73 3.30
CA CYS A 70 -3.10 11.38 4.19
C CYS A 70 -1.96 12.39 4.08
N ARG A 71 -1.59 12.77 2.85
CA ARG A 71 -0.54 13.77 2.61
C ARG A 71 -0.93 15.19 3.02
N GLU A 72 -2.18 15.57 2.83
CA GLU A 72 -2.69 16.91 3.16
C GLU A 72 -2.70 17.18 4.68
N HIS A 73 -2.95 16.14 5.49
CA HIS A 73 -3.17 16.29 6.92
C HIS A 73 -1.97 15.89 7.79
N PHE A 74 -0.88 15.42 7.19
CA PHE A 74 0.31 15.01 7.94
C PHE A 74 1.59 15.29 7.16
N ASN A 75 2.48 16.04 7.81
CA ASN A 75 3.84 16.24 7.32
C ASN A 75 4.74 15.19 7.98
N ALA A 76 5.33 14.32 7.15
CA ALA A 76 6.29 13.34 7.62
C ALA A 76 7.49 14.02 8.30
N GLY A 77 8.01 13.41 9.36
CA GLY A 77 9.25 13.83 9.98
C GLY A 77 10.46 13.55 9.08
N PRO A 78 11.68 13.90 9.54
CA PRO A 78 12.89 13.72 8.74
C PRO A 78 13.25 12.25 8.49
N LYS A 79 12.65 11.30 9.23
CA LYS A 79 12.94 9.86 9.12
C LYS A 79 11.72 9.14 8.58
N ILE A 80 11.87 8.53 7.40
CA ILE A 80 10.80 7.85 6.69
C ILE A 80 11.24 6.44 6.28
N CYS A 81 10.30 5.53 6.10
CA CYS A 81 10.60 4.17 5.65
C CYS A 81 9.65 3.72 4.54
N VAL A 82 10.14 2.83 3.67
CA VAL A 82 9.33 2.16 2.65
C VAL A 82 9.33 0.65 2.89
N ASP A 83 8.13 0.07 2.88
CA ASP A 83 7.89 -1.37 3.04
C ASP A 83 6.60 -1.78 2.30
N GLU A 84 6.32 -3.08 2.22
CA GLU A 84 5.05 -3.60 1.70
C GLU A 84 4.06 -4.00 2.80
N SER A 85 2.81 -3.58 2.62
CA SER A 85 1.67 -4.09 3.35
C SER A 85 0.88 -5.10 2.52
N THR A 86 0.26 -6.07 3.18
CA THR A 86 -0.59 -7.09 2.54
C THR A 86 -2.01 -7.00 3.06
N VAL A 87 -2.95 -6.66 2.17
CA VAL A 87 -4.38 -6.71 2.43
C VAL A 87 -4.87 -8.12 2.15
N GLY A 88 -5.21 -8.86 3.22
CA GLY A 88 -5.62 -10.25 3.13
C GLY A 88 -6.85 -10.45 2.25
N PHE A 89 -6.70 -11.23 1.17
CA PHE A 89 -7.77 -11.50 0.24
C PHE A 89 -7.57 -12.84 -0.46
N LYS A 90 -8.56 -13.73 -0.35
CA LYS A 90 -8.53 -15.08 -0.96
C LYS A 90 -9.38 -15.19 -2.23
N GLY A 91 -10.17 -14.18 -2.57
CA GLY A 91 -11.04 -14.19 -3.75
C GLY A 91 -10.27 -14.15 -5.09
N ARG A 92 -11.02 -14.02 -6.18
CA ARG A 92 -10.47 -13.95 -7.55
C ARG A 92 -10.12 -12.51 -7.90
N VAL A 93 -8.83 -12.23 -8.02
CA VAL A 93 -8.28 -10.96 -8.53
C VAL A 93 -6.95 -11.27 -9.24
N SER A 94 -6.69 -10.61 -10.37
CA SER A 94 -5.57 -10.95 -11.27
C SER A 94 -4.18 -10.61 -10.70
N PHE A 95 -4.11 -9.71 -9.72
CA PHE A 95 -2.88 -9.23 -9.10
C PHE A 95 -2.74 -9.70 -7.63
N LYS A 96 -3.40 -10.81 -7.28
CA LYS A 96 -3.24 -11.44 -5.98
C LYS A 96 -1.80 -11.95 -5.83
N CYS A 97 -1.14 -11.59 -4.74
CA CYS A 97 0.20 -12.05 -4.42
C CYS A 97 0.16 -13.19 -3.38
N TYR A 98 1.14 -14.09 -3.49
CA TYR A 98 1.45 -15.09 -2.48
C TYR A 98 2.81 -14.79 -1.83
N ASN A 99 2.88 -14.73 -0.50
CA ASN A 99 4.12 -14.66 0.25
C ASN A 99 4.10 -15.67 1.41
N PRO A 100 4.85 -16.79 1.33
CA PRO A 100 4.82 -17.83 2.35
C PRO A 100 5.38 -17.37 3.71
N GLN A 101 6.20 -16.31 3.73
CA GLN A 101 6.87 -15.81 4.94
C GLN A 101 6.00 -14.86 5.77
N LYS A 102 4.86 -14.39 5.23
CA LYS A 102 3.95 -13.50 5.96
C LYS A 102 2.80 -14.31 6.58
N PRO A 103 2.26 -13.90 7.75
CA PRO A 103 1.12 -14.58 8.38
C PRO A 103 -0.09 -14.69 7.44
N THR A 104 -0.40 -13.59 6.77
CA THR A 104 -1.40 -13.52 5.70
C THR A 104 -0.74 -13.83 4.36
N LYS A 105 -0.69 -15.11 4.00
CA LYS A 105 0.05 -15.58 2.82
C LYS A 105 -0.52 -15.10 1.49
N TRP A 106 -1.84 -14.91 1.40
CA TRP A 106 -2.54 -14.53 0.18
C TRP A 106 -3.20 -13.16 0.35
N GLY A 107 -2.93 -12.24 -0.57
CA GLY A 107 -3.54 -10.92 -0.51
C GLY A 107 -3.17 -10.01 -1.66
N MET A 108 -3.68 -8.78 -1.58
CA MET A 108 -3.29 -7.67 -2.45
C MET A 108 -2.15 -6.91 -1.77
N ARG A 109 -1.10 -6.64 -2.53
CA ARG A 109 0.09 -5.94 -2.02
C ARG A 109 -0.09 -4.44 -2.19
N VAL A 110 0.36 -3.67 -1.22
CA VAL A 110 0.42 -2.20 -1.27
C VAL A 110 1.82 -1.79 -0.83
N TYR A 111 2.49 -0.96 -1.64
CA TYR A 111 3.75 -0.32 -1.25
C TYR A 111 3.40 0.91 -0.43
N ALA A 112 4.03 1.09 0.72
CA ALA A 112 3.71 2.20 1.63
C ALA A 112 4.98 2.90 2.08
N LEU A 113 4.93 4.23 2.10
CA LEU A 113 5.90 5.10 2.72
C LEU A 113 5.30 5.63 4.01
N ALA A 114 5.98 5.38 5.13
CA ALA A 114 5.53 5.79 6.44
C ALA A 114 6.58 6.64 7.18
N ASP A 115 6.10 7.50 8.06
CA ASP A 115 6.94 8.21 9.03
C ASP A 115 7.41 7.24 10.11
N CYS A 116 8.72 7.22 10.38
CA CYS A 116 9.31 6.26 11.32
C CYS A 116 8.94 6.51 12.78
N GLN A 117 8.60 7.75 13.15
CA GLN A 117 8.32 8.10 14.54
C GLN A 117 6.88 7.73 14.93
N THR A 118 5.93 7.94 14.03
CA THR A 118 4.50 7.80 14.28
C THR A 118 3.89 6.54 13.64
N GLY A 119 4.56 5.97 12.63
CA GLY A 119 4.00 4.90 11.80
C GLY A 119 2.93 5.39 10.82
N TYR A 120 2.77 6.71 10.66
CA TYR A 120 1.76 7.28 9.78
C TYR A 120 2.12 7.05 8.31
N ILE A 121 1.20 6.45 7.54
CA ILE A 121 1.39 6.21 6.10
C ILE A 121 1.15 7.53 5.37
N SER A 122 2.23 8.11 4.85
CA SER A 122 2.18 9.37 4.12
C SER A 122 1.86 9.15 2.65
N ALA A 123 2.35 8.08 2.04
CA ALA A 123 2.03 7.75 0.65
C ALA A 123 1.91 6.24 0.46
N SER A 124 1.07 5.82 -0.48
CA SER A 124 0.86 4.41 -0.79
C SER A 124 0.54 4.18 -2.27
N GLU A 125 0.97 3.03 -2.78
CA GLU A 125 0.73 2.62 -4.16
C GLU A 125 0.31 1.14 -4.21
N PRO A 126 -0.94 0.82 -4.59
CA PRO A 126 -1.38 -0.56 -4.74
C PRO A 126 -0.70 -1.28 -5.90
N TYR A 127 -0.34 -2.54 -5.69
CA TYR A 127 0.22 -3.38 -6.74
C TYR A 127 -0.88 -3.97 -7.63
N HIS A 128 -0.80 -3.71 -8.93
CA HIS A 128 -1.73 -4.16 -9.96
C HIS A 128 -1.15 -5.24 -10.89
N GLY A 129 -0.07 -5.92 -10.48
CA GLY A 129 0.67 -6.84 -11.34
C GLY A 129 1.73 -6.11 -12.17
N SER A 130 2.05 -6.66 -13.34
CA SER A 130 3.00 -6.05 -14.29
C SER A 130 2.62 -4.61 -14.69
N THR A 131 1.32 -4.31 -14.76
CA THR A 131 0.82 -2.99 -15.16
C THR A 131 1.17 -1.86 -14.18
N THR A 132 1.55 -2.20 -12.94
CA THR A 132 2.07 -1.20 -11.97
C THR A 132 3.32 -0.52 -12.50
N ASN A 133 4.14 -1.25 -13.27
CA ASN A 133 5.38 -0.73 -13.81
C ASN A 133 5.16 0.27 -14.96
N ASP A 134 3.99 0.23 -15.60
CA ASP A 134 3.67 1.07 -16.77
C ASP A 134 3.33 2.50 -16.35
N SER A 135 2.84 2.69 -15.12
CA SER A 135 2.45 4.00 -14.58
C SER A 135 3.59 4.74 -13.87
N LEU A 136 4.72 4.09 -13.60
CA LEU A 136 5.84 4.71 -12.88
C LEU A 136 6.73 5.53 -13.83
N CYS A 137 7.39 6.58 -13.35
CA CYS A 137 8.40 7.31 -14.11
C CYS A 137 9.75 6.54 -14.16
N ARG A 138 10.73 7.05 -14.92
CA ARG A 138 12.11 6.51 -15.03
C ARG A 138 12.19 5.04 -15.51
N PRO A 139 11.77 4.71 -16.75
CA PRO A 139 11.68 3.32 -17.24
C PRO A 139 13.01 2.56 -17.33
N LYS A 140 14.16 3.27 -17.31
CA LYS A 140 15.50 2.68 -17.32
C LYS A 140 15.91 2.11 -15.95
N LEU A 141 15.25 2.51 -14.88
CA LEU A 141 15.54 2.03 -13.53
C LEU A 141 14.78 0.74 -13.21
N PRO A 142 15.32 -0.12 -12.33
CA PRO A 142 14.60 -1.26 -11.79
C PRO A 142 13.29 -0.84 -11.11
N PHE A 143 12.28 -1.71 -11.16
CA PHE A 143 10.98 -1.49 -10.51
C PHE A 143 11.11 -1.08 -9.03
N THR A 144 12.02 -1.72 -8.29
CA THR A 144 12.28 -1.44 -6.87
C THR A 144 12.76 -0.01 -6.62
N CYS A 145 13.53 0.57 -7.54
CA CYS A 145 13.93 1.97 -7.43
C CYS A 145 12.78 2.89 -7.79
N ARG A 146 12.08 2.58 -8.89
CA ARG A 146 10.97 3.40 -9.42
C ARG A 146 9.84 3.56 -8.42
N ILE A 147 9.45 2.49 -7.73
CA ILE A 147 8.37 2.53 -6.75
C ILE A 147 8.73 3.37 -5.52
N VAL A 148 9.98 3.30 -5.06
CA VAL A 148 10.48 4.10 -3.93
C VAL A 148 10.47 5.59 -4.31
N LEU A 149 11.02 5.92 -5.47
CA LEU A 149 11.08 7.30 -5.95
C LEU A 149 9.67 7.88 -6.19
N HIS A 150 8.74 7.09 -6.72
CA HIS A 150 7.34 7.50 -6.89
C HIS A 150 6.67 7.84 -5.56
N LEU A 151 6.87 7.02 -4.53
CA LEU A 151 6.34 7.31 -3.19
C LEU A 151 6.99 8.54 -2.55
N LEU A 152 8.29 8.76 -2.79
CA LEU A 152 9.00 9.93 -2.29
C LEU A 152 8.55 11.23 -2.95
N GLU A 153 8.45 11.25 -4.29
CA GLU A 153 8.01 12.43 -5.05
C GLU A 153 6.64 12.91 -4.57
N ASN A 154 5.75 11.96 -4.31
CA ASN A 154 4.44 12.21 -3.71
C ASN A 154 4.52 12.93 -2.36
N VAL A 155 5.48 12.57 -1.51
CA VAL A 155 5.69 13.19 -0.18
C VAL A 155 6.41 14.54 -0.30
N GLU A 156 7.46 14.64 -1.12
CA GLU A 156 8.20 15.88 -1.34
C GLU A 156 7.29 16.99 -1.90
N GLN A 157 6.45 16.66 -2.88
CA GLN A 157 5.49 17.59 -3.48
C GLN A 157 4.47 18.11 -2.47
N ALA A 158 4.00 17.26 -1.56
CA ALA A 158 2.98 17.62 -0.58
C ALA A 158 3.53 18.45 0.58
N THR A 159 4.70 18.08 1.09
CA THR A 159 5.25 18.64 2.34
C THR A 159 6.19 19.83 2.12
N ARG A 160 6.71 20.02 0.89
CA ARG A 160 7.84 20.93 0.58
C ARG A 160 9.07 20.68 1.47
N GLY A 161 9.13 19.52 2.14
CA GLY A 161 10.24 19.11 2.97
C GLY A 161 11.36 18.54 2.11
N SER A 162 12.60 18.76 2.54
CA SER A 162 13.80 18.21 1.92
C SER A 162 14.71 17.62 3.00
N GLY A 163 15.68 16.78 2.60
CA GLY A 163 16.66 16.24 3.54
C GLY A 163 16.15 15.06 4.35
N TYR A 164 15.24 14.28 3.79
CA TYR A 164 14.76 13.05 4.41
C TYR A 164 15.88 12.01 4.55
N HIS A 165 15.77 11.19 5.59
CA HIS A 165 16.52 9.96 5.76
C HIS A 165 15.57 8.78 5.56
N LEU A 166 15.74 8.11 4.42
CA LEU A 166 14.96 6.95 4.03
C LEU A 166 15.56 5.66 4.58
N TYR A 167 14.71 4.85 5.22
CA TYR A 167 15.01 3.50 5.63
C TYR A 167 14.29 2.47 4.76
N THR A 168 15.02 1.50 4.24
CA THR A 168 14.44 0.42 3.42
C THR A 168 14.96 -0.96 3.77
N ASP A 169 14.20 -1.99 3.41
CA ASP A 169 14.65 -3.37 3.50
C ASP A 169 15.61 -3.74 2.35
N ARG A 170 16.08 -4.99 2.35
CA ARG A 170 16.96 -5.52 1.30
C ARG A 170 16.32 -5.66 -0.07
N PHE A 171 14.99 -5.72 -0.14
CA PHE A 171 14.28 -5.77 -1.42
C PHE A 171 14.41 -4.44 -2.18
N TYR A 172 14.48 -3.29 -1.50
CA TYR A 172 14.67 -1.99 -2.17
C TYR A 172 16.13 -1.53 -2.26
N THR A 173 16.93 -1.76 -1.21
CA THR A 173 18.25 -1.14 -1.06
C THR A 173 19.22 -1.56 -2.16
N SER A 174 19.72 -0.60 -2.95
CA SER A 174 20.65 -0.84 -4.04
C SER A 174 21.59 0.36 -4.25
N PRO A 175 22.80 0.17 -4.81
CA PRO A 175 23.69 1.29 -5.15
C PRO A 175 23.02 2.31 -6.08
N MET A 176 22.30 1.82 -7.09
CA MET A 176 21.54 2.66 -8.01
C MET A 176 20.46 3.50 -7.31
N LEU A 177 19.73 2.92 -6.35
CA LEU A 177 18.77 3.69 -5.54
C LEU A 177 19.49 4.73 -4.69
N ALA A 178 20.64 4.41 -4.11
CA ALA A 178 21.41 5.35 -3.30
C ALA A 178 21.90 6.56 -4.11
N GLU A 179 22.38 6.35 -5.33
CA GLU A 179 22.80 7.42 -6.24
C GLU A 179 21.64 8.34 -6.62
N GLU A 180 20.49 7.77 -6.99
CA GLU A 180 19.28 8.54 -7.31
C GLU A 180 18.81 9.36 -6.10
N LEU A 181 18.74 8.76 -4.91
CA LEU A 181 18.32 9.46 -3.69
C LEU A 181 19.30 10.57 -3.30
N LEU A 182 20.59 10.35 -3.46
CA LEU A 182 21.60 11.36 -3.18
C LEU A 182 21.45 12.59 -4.09
N SER A 183 21.07 12.39 -5.37
CA SER A 183 20.78 13.50 -6.29
C SER A 183 19.56 14.33 -5.86
N HIS A 184 18.65 13.73 -5.08
CA HIS A 184 17.51 14.40 -4.42
C HIS A 184 17.84 14.91 -3.00
N SER A 185 19.10 14.85 -2.55
CA SER A 185 19.50 15.18 -1.17
C SER A 185 18.78 14.34 -0.09
N ILE A 186 18.48 13.08 -0.42
CA ILE A 186 17.87 12.10 0.50
C ILE A 186 18.93 11.06 0.89
N LEU A 187 19.08 10.84 2.19
CA LEU A 187 19.98 9.80 2.71
C LEU A 187 19.28 8.44 2.69
N LEU A 188 20.02 7.38 2.40
CA LEU A 188 19.52 6.01 2.40
C LEU A 188 20.20 5.19 3.50
N THR A 189 19.42 4.40 4.23
CA THR A 189 19.92 3.33 5.08
C THR A 189 19.07 2.08 4.89
N GLY A 190 19.72 0.96 4.66
CA GLY A 190 19.02 -0.29 4.49
C GLY A 190 19.95 -1.48 4.48
N THR A 191 19.36 -2.65 4.64
CA THR A 191 20.10 -3.90 4.47
C THR A 191 20.28 -4.16 2.97
N VAL A 192 21.40 -4.74 2.54
CA VAL A 192 21.67 -4.99 1.12
C VAL A 192 21.66 -6.48 0.81
N MET A 193 21.21 -6.83 -0.39
CA MET A 193 21.49 -8.16 -0.96
C MET A 193 22.86 -8.13 -1.63
N THR A 194 23.79 -8.96 -1.16
CA THR A 194 25.19 -8.96 -1.62
C THR A 194 25.33 -9.31 -3.11
N ASN A 195 24.41 -10.11 -3.65
CA ASN A 195 24.36 -10.53 -5.05
C ASN A 195 23.61 -9.54 -5.97
N ARG A 196 23.28 -8.33 -5.49
CA ARG A 196 22.59 -7.32 -6.29
C ARG A 196 23.56 -6.65 -7.25
N LYS A 197 23.06 -6.23 -8.42
CA LYS A 197 23.84 -5.52 -9.43
C LYS A 197 24.52 -4.28 -8.81
N GLN A 198 25.77 -4.03 -9.22
CA GLN A 198 26.64 -2.93 -8.74
C GLN A 198 27.10 -3.03 -7.29
N MET A 199 26.82 -4.13 -6.59
CA MET A 199 27.45 -4.38 -5.29
C MET A 199 28.94 -4.72 -5.48
N PRO A 200 29.82 -4.28 -4.56
CA PRO A 200 31.22 -4.67 -4.57
C PRO A 200 31.38 -6.20 -4.50
N GLN A 201 32.21 -6.76 -5.38
CA GLN A 201 32.46 -8.20 -5.42
C GLN A 201 33.05 -8.75 -4.12
N GLN A 202 33.76 -7.92 -3.34
CA GLN A 202 34.30 -8.35 -2.04
C GLN A 202 33.20 -8.71 -1.02
N LEU A 203 31.96 -8.27 -1.25
CA LEU A 203 30.81 -8.56 -0.37
C LEU A 203 30.05 -9.83 -0.80
N GLU A 204 30.32 -10.37 -1.98
CA GLU A 204 29.73 -11.64 -2.40
C GLU A 204 30.24 -12.75 -1.48
N LYS A 205 29.32 -13.36 -0.71
CA LYS A 205 29.64 -14.54 0.09
C LYS A 205 30.02 -15.67 -0.87
N ARG A 206 31.26 -16.17 -0.72
CA ARG A 206 31.72 -17.41 -1.37
C ARG A 206 30.78 -18.57 -1.08
#